data_AF-A0A966WXH0-F1
#
_entry.id   AF-A0A966WXH0-F1
#
_cell.length_a   1.000
_cell.length_b   1.000
_cell.length_c   1.000
_cell.angle_alpha   90.00
_cell.angle_beta   90.00
_cell.angle_gamma   90.00
#
_symmetry.space_group_name_H-M   'P 1'
#
loop_
_entity.id
_entity.type
_entity.pdbx_description
1 polymer ?
#
loop_
_entity_poly.entity_id
_entity_poly.type
_entity_poly.pdbx_seq_one_letter_code
_entity_poly.pdbx_strand_id
1 'polypeptide(L)'
;MSASSFLASYRAAAAEREALGVPALPLSAEQTGALTDLLANPPSGEEAFLLHLLSERIPPGVDEAAYVKATWLSAVAQGSATSPLVSAVEA
;
A
#
# COMPACT_ATOMS: atom_id res chain seq x y z
N MET A 1 -0.28 13.11 -2.92
CA MET A 1 0.98 12.43 -3.26
C MET A 1 0.72 11.60 -4.51
N SER A 2 1.62 11.56 -5.49
CA SER A 2 1.44 10.70 -6.68
C SER A 2 1.99 9.29 -6.41
N ALA A 3 1.44 8.27 -7.09
CA ALA A 3 1.96 6.90 -7.07
C ALA A 3 3.49 6.81 -7.30
N SER A 4 4.00 7.60 -8.25
CA SER A 4 5.43 7.65 -8.58
C SER A 4 6.31 8.29 -7.50
N SER A 5 5.80 9.30 -6.77
CA SER A 5 6.54 9.96 -5.68
C SER A 5 6.42 9.22 -4.34
N PHE A 6 5.37 8.41 -4.17
CA PHE A 6 5.12 7.66 -2.95
C PHE A 6 6.24 6.69 -2.59
N LEU A 7 6.64 5.78 -3.49
CA LEU A 7 7.67 4.78 -3.17
C LEU A 7 9.01 5.40 -2.77
N ALA A 8 9.44 6.44 -3.49
CA ALA A 8 10.68 7.14 -3.19
C ALA A 8 10.61 7.82 -1.81
N SER A 9 9.51 8.53 -1.52
CA SER A 9 9.32 9.18 -0.21
C SER A 9 9.21 8.18 0.94
N TYR A 10 8.49 7.07 0.75
CA TYR A 10 8.39 6.01 1.75
C TYR A 10 9.76 5.40 2.07
N ARG A 11 10.54 5.05 1.05
CA ARG A 11 11.88 4.46 1.22
C ARG A 11 12.83 5.44 1.93
N ALA A 12 12.79 6.72 1.59
CA ALA A 12 13.58 7.74 2.27
C ALA A 12 13.24 7.84 3.76
N ALA A 13 11.94 7.96 4.09
CA ALA A 13 11.49 8.03 5.48
C ALA A 13 11.78 6.73 6.28
N ALA A 14 11.67 5.57 5.62
CA ALA A 14 12.02 4.29 6.22
C ALA A 14 13.51 4.20 6.57
N ALA A 15 14.39 4.63 5.66
CA ALA A 15 15.84 4.64 5.86
C ALA A 15 16.26 5.59 7.00
N GLU A 16 15.62 6.77 7.11
CA GLU A 16 15.86 7.71 8.22
C GLU A 16 15.54 7.08 9.58
N ARG A 17 14.46 6.30 9.65
CA ARG A 17 14.03 5.61 10.88
C ARG A 17 14.88 4.40 11.19
N GLU A 18 15.28 3.65 10.17
CA GLU A 18 16.22 2.54 10.31
C GLU A 18 17.58 3.01 10.84
N ALA A 19 18.06 4.17 10.40
CA ALA A 19 19.28 4.79 10.94
C ALA A 19 19.17 5.15 12.43
N LEU A 20 17.95 5.31 12.94
CA LEU A 20 17.64 5.49 14.36
C LEU A 20 17.32 4.17 15.09
N GLY A 21 17.42 3.02 14.40
CA GLY A 21 17.13 1.69 14.95
C GLY A 21 15.65 1.43 15.18
N VAL A 22 14.75 2.17 14.53
CA VAL A 22 13.29 2.02 14.67
C VAL A 22 12.63 1.69 13.34
N PRO A 23 11.54 0.90 13.32
CA PRO A 23 10.86 0.53 12.08
C PRO A 23 10.20 1.75 11.44
N ALA A 24 9.99 1.68 10.12
CA ALA A 24 9.20 2.65 9.36
C ALA A 24 7.81 2.88 9.98
N LEU A 25 7.27 4.08 9.81
CA LEU A 25 5.90 4.35 10.24
C LEU A 25 4.89 3.57 9.37
N PRO A 26 3.71 3.22 9.93
CA PRO A 26 2.60 2.74 9.13
C PRO A 26 2.19 3.76 8.05
N LEU A 27 1.56 3.27 6.99
CA LEU A 27 1.05 4.10 5.91
C LEU A 27 -0.11 4.98 6.39
N SER A 28 -0.12 6.22 5.95
CA SER A 28 -1.28 7.09 6.06
C SER A 28 -2.38 6.69 5.06
N ALA A 29 -3.57 7.27 5.20
CA ALA A 29 -4.65 7.10 4.23
C ALA A 29 -4.24 7.57 2.82
N GLU A 30 -3.53 8.69 2.71
CA GLU A 30 -3.02 9.21 1.45
C GLU A 30 -2.01 8.25 0.80
N GLN A 31 -1.07 7.72 1.58
CA GLN A 31 -0.08 6.74 1.10
C GLN A 31 -0.75 5.42 0.70
N THR A 32 -1.78 5.00 1.43
CA THR A 32 -2.56 3.80 1.11
C THR A 32 -3.31 3.97 -0.20
N GLY A 33 -3.89 5.14 -0.46
CA GLY A 33 -4.50 5.46 -1.77
C GLY A 33 -3.47 5.35 -2.90
N ALA A 34 -2.30 5.98 -2.74
CA ALA A 34 -1.23 5.88 -3.73
C ALA A 34 -0.73 4.44 -3.95
N LEU A 35 -0.70 3.62 -2.88
CA LEU A 35 -0.39 2.19 -2.97
C LEU A 35 -1.44 1.44 -3.81
N THR A 36 -2.74 1.73 -3.62
CA THR A 36 -3.80 1.06 -4.40
C THR A 36 -3.72 1.36 -5.90
N ASP A 37 -3.31 2.58 -6.27
CA ASP A 37 -3.05 2.94 -7.68
C ASP A 37 -1.88 2.13 -8.27
N LEU A 38 -0.81 1.96 -7.49
CA LEU A 38 0.33 1.12 -7.88
C LEU A 38 -0.05 -0.35 -7.96
N LEU A 39 -0.90 -0.86 -7.07
CA LEU A 39 -1.36 -2.24 -7.12
C LEU A 39 -2.22 -2.51 -8.36
N ALA A 40 -2.94 -1.50 -8.87
CA ALA A 40 -3.69 -1.64 -10.13
C ALA A 40 -2.76 -1.69 -11.36
N ASN A 41 -1.63 -0.96 -11.34
CA ASN A 41 -0.65 -0.91 -12.43
C ASN A 41 0.78 -0.99 -11.87
N PRO A 42 1.25 -2.17 -11.43
CA PRO A 42 2.50 -2.29 -10.70
C PRO A 42 3.71 -2.01 -11.61
N PRO A 43 4.66 -1.17 -11.16
CA PRO A 43 5.96 -1.08 -11.81
C PRO A 43 6.68 -2.44 -11.73
N SER A 44 7.39 -2.79 -12.81
CA SER A 44 8.13 -4.05 -12.85
C SER A 44 9.21 -4.10 -11.76
N GLY A 45 9.25 -5.20 -11.03
CA GLY A 45 10.23 -5.44 -9.95
C GLY A 45 9.82 -4.90 -8.59
N GLU A 46 8.68 -4.20 -8.48
CA GLU A 46 8.14 -3.67 -7.22
C GLU A 46 7.04 -4.55 -6.62
N GLU A 47 6.61 -5.61 -7.30
CA GLU A 47 5.39 -6.37 -7.00
C GLU A 47 5.38 -6.92 -5.56
N ALA A 48 6.46 -7.59 -5.17
CA ALA A 48 6.60 -8.15 -3.83
C ALA A 48 6.63 -7.06 -2.75
N PHE A 49 7.21 -5.90 -3.05
CA PHE A 49 7.27 -4.78 -2.12
C PHE A 49 5.89 -4.14 -1.93
N LEU A 50 5.13 -3.95 -3.01
CA LEU A 50 3.76 -3.44 -2.93
C LEU A 50 2.86 -4.36 -2.09
N LEU A 51 2.96 -5.68 -2.30
CA LEU A 51 2.24 -6.67 -1.48
C LEU A 51 2.67 -6.63 -0.01
N HIS A 52 3.96 -6.45 0.27
CA HIS A 52 4.44 -6.27 1.64
C HIS A 52 3.85 -5.03 2.30
N LEU A 53 3.80 -3.90 1.59
CA LEU A 53 3.20 -2.67 2.11
C LEU A 53 1.70 -2.86 2.40
N LEU A 54 0.96 -3.52 1.50
CA LEU A 54 -0.46 -3.81 1.67
C LEU A 54 -0.73 -4.68 2.90
N SER A 55 0.06 -5.74 3.08
CA SER A 55 -0.15 -6.73 4.14
C SER A 55 0.32 -6.25 5.51
N GLU A 56 1.48 -5.58 5.57
CA GLU A 56 2.22 -5.38 6.83
C GLU A 56 2.34 -3.91 7.28
N ARG A 57 1.99 -2.95 6.41
CA ARG A 57 2.25 -1.52 6.70
C ARG A 57 1.00 -0.66 6.81
N ILE A 58 -0.19 -1.22 6.70
CA ILE A 58 -1.44 -0.48 6.90
C ILE A 58 -1.98 -0.79 8.30
N PRO A 59 -2.27 0.23 9.15
CA PRO A 59 -2.90 0.01 10.44
C PRO A 59 -4.20 -0.81 10.32
N PRO A 60 -4.49 -1.72 11.26
CA PRO A 60 -5.76 -2.43 11.29
C PRO A 60 -6.87 -1.58 11.95
N GLY A 61 -8.11 -2.07 11.89
CA GLY A 61 -9.24 -1.50 12.63
C GLY A 61 -9.92 -0.33 11.91
N VAL A 62 -10.24 0.74 12.65
CA VAL A 62 -11.02 1.89 12.16
C VAL A 62 -10.14 3.09 11.78
N ASP A 63 -8.85 2.86 11.53
CA ASP A 63 -7.95 3.89 11.01
C ASP A 63 -8.34 4.29 9.59
N GLU A 64 -8.07 5.54 9.22
CA GLU A 64 -8.42 6.06 7.88
C GLU A 64 -7.70 5.28 6.77
N ALA A 65 -6.45 4.84 7.00
CA ALA A 65 -5.73 3.99 6.06
C ALA A 65 -6.35 2.59 5.94
N ALA A 66 -6.83 2.04 7.06
CA ALA A 66 -7.56 0.77 7.08
C ALA A 66 -8.86 0.87 6.24
N TYR A 67 -9.57 2.00 6.35
CA TYR A 67 -10.77 2.27 5.56
C TYR A 67 -10.48 2.30 4.05
N VAL A 68 -9.40 2.97 3.63
CA VAL A 68 -8.97 3.00 2.22
C VAL A 68 -8.63 1.58 1.73
N LYS A 69 -7.85 0.82 2.51
CA LYS A 69 -7.52 -0.59 2.21
C LYS A 69 -8.77 -1.44 2.05
N ALA A 70 -9.68 -1.41 3.02
CA ALA A 70 -10.88 -2.22 3.03
C ALA A 70 -11.81 -1.86 1.86
N THR A 71 -11.93 -0.58 1.53
CA THR A 71 -12.72 -0.11 0.38
C THR A 71 -12.15 -0.64 -0.93
N TRP A 72 -10.83 -0.57 -1.11
CA TRP A 72 -10.19 -1.06 -2.33
C TRP A 72 -10.24 -2.59 -2.45
N LEU A 73 -9.94 -3.33 -1.37
CA LEU A 73 -10.06 -4.80 -1.37
C LEU A 73 -11.51 -5.25 -1.67
N SER A 74 -12.51 -4.58 -1.08
CA SER A 74 -13.91 -4.84 -1.40
C SER A 74 -14.21 -4.61 -2.88
N ALA A 75 -13.65 -3.57 -3.49
CA ALA A 75 -13.81 -3.29 -4.92
C ALA A 75 -13.14 -4.36 -5.80
N VAL A 76 -11.97 -4.87 -5.39
CA VAL A 76 -11.28 -5.98 -6.08
C VAL A 76 -12.09 -7.27 -5.96
N ALA A 77 -12.55 -7.62 -4.76
CA ALA A 77 -13.39 -8.79 -4.51
C ALA A 77 -14.70 -8.78 -5.32
N GLN A 78 -15.27 -7.59 -5.54
CA GLN A 78 -16.49 -7.38 -6.33
C GLN A 78 -16.22 -7.18 -7.84
N GLY A 79 -14.96 -7.11 -8.27
CA GLY A 79 -14.58 -6.91 -9.66
C GLY A 79 -14.80 -5.49 -10.20
N SER A 80 -15.05 -4.50 -9.34
CA SER A 80 -15.16 -3.09 -9.74
C SER A 80 -13.80 -2.36 -9.76
N ALA A 81 -12.80 -2.92 -9.09
CA ALA A 81 -11.38 -2.61 -9.27
C ALA A 81 -10.61 -3.88 -9.67
N THR A 82 -9.45 -3.74 -10.29
CA THR A 82 -8.61 -4.88 -10.68
C THR A 82 -7.15 -4.64 -10.34
N SER A 83 -6.44 -5.72 -10.07
CA SER A 83 -4.99 -5.74 -9.85
C SER A 83 -4.42 -7.03 -10.45
N PRO A 84 -3.26 -6.99 -11.12
CA PRO A 84 -2.55 -8.21 -11.49
C PRO A 84 -1.90 -8.91 -10.28
N LEU A 85 -1.87 -8.29 -9.10
CA LEU A 85 -1.20 -8.81 -7.89
C LEU A 85 -2.15 -9.30 -6.81
N VAL A 86 -3.42 -8.91 -6.86
CA VAL A 86 -4.43 -9.28 -5.85
C VAL A 86 -5.65 -9.81 -6.58
N SER A 87 -5.93 -11.11 -6.45
CA SER A 87 -7.14 -11.73 -6.96
C SER A 87 -8.36 -11.44 -6.09
N ALA A 88 -9.55 -11.68 -6.62
CA ALA A 88 -10.81 -11.52 -5.86
C ALA A 88 -10.93 -12.46 -4.65
N VAL A 89 -10.19 -13.57 -4.61
CA VAL A 89 -10.19 -14.51 -3.47
C VAL A 89 -9.19 -14.07 -2.39
N GLU A 90 -8.10 -13.41 -2.78
CA GLU A 90 -7.10 -12.86 -1.85
C GLU A 90 -7.55 -11.53 -1.23
N ALA A 91 -8.46 -10.82 -1.91
CA ALA A 91 -9.05 -9.56 -1.45
C ALA A 91 -10.15 -9.77 -0.41
#